data_AF-A0A7R9VMX8-F1
#
_entry.id   AF-A0A7R9VMX8-F1
#
_cell.length_a   1.000
_cell.length_b   1.000
_cell.length_c   1.000
_cell.angle_alpha   90.00
_cell.angle_beta   90.00
_cell.angle_gamma   90.00
#
_symmetry.space_group_name_H-M   'P 1'
#
loop_
_entity.id
_entity.type
_entity.pdbx_description
1 polymer ?
#
loop_
_entity_poly.entity_id
_entity_poly.type
_entity_poly.pdbx_seq_one_letter_code
_entity_poly.pdbx_strand_id
1 'polypeptide(L)'
;DGGGGGGGGGGLRVGNDKRGPSNLHPPPIALPSAFPNLVSGIPDMPKFTNYAVDFVETLDYVLASEPSSSSGPGPSSNGERYGFAPRAAAPMPSEEEVKRYVAMPNEFMPSDHVSVVCDLEWRVNDDDATSKETNGTE
;
A
#
# COMPACT_ATOMS: atom_id res chain seq x y z
N ASP A 1 17.20 37.03 65.71
CA ASP A 1 16.81 37.40 64.33
C ASP A 1 17.97 37.16 63.39
N GLY A 2 17.93 36.28 62.39
CA GLY A 2 16.84 35.52 61.80
C GLY A 2 17.14 35.34 60.30
N GLY A 3 17.41 34.11 59.85
CA GLY A 3 17.39 33.65 58.45
C GLY A 3 18.52 34.16 57.54
N GLY A 4 19.02 33.44 56.53
CA GLY A 4 18.62 32.20 55.86
C GLY A 4 19.39 32.15 54.54
N GLY A 5 19.91 30.98 54.16
CA GLY A 5 20.80 30.82 52.99
C GLY A 5 20.10 30.83 51.62
N GLY A 6 20.89 30.66 50.56
CA GLY A 6 20.39 30.36 49.22
C GLY A 6 21.42 30.59 48.12
N GLY A 7 21.99 29.50 47.60
CA GLY A 7 22.78 29.50 46.37
C GLY A 7 21.90 29.37 45.10
N GLY A 8 22.57 29.31 43.95
CA GLY A 8 21.99 29.11 42.62
C GLY A 8 22.36 30.28 41.71
N GLY A 9 22.95 30.12 40.54
CA GLY A 9 22.99 28.99 39.63
C GLY A 9 22.99 29.61 38.24
N GLY A 10 23.95 29.25 37.39
CA GLY A 10 24.12 29.83 36.07
C GLY A 10 22.84 29.74 35.24
N GLY A 11 22.27 30.89 34.90
CA GLY A 11 21.15 30.97 33.97
C GLY A 11 21.64 30.70 32.55
N LEU A 12 21.41 29.48 32.06
CA LEU A 12 21.35 29.21 30.63
C LEU A 12 20.29 30.14 30.03
N ARG A 13 20.71 31.01 29.11
CA ARG A 13 19.79 31.78 28.28
C ARG A 13 19.02 30.80 27.40
N VAL A 14 17.76 30.53 27.75
CA VAL A 14 16.81 29.83 26.88
C VAL A 14 16.57 30.74 25.68
N GLY A 15 17.19 30.38 24.55
CA GLY A 15 16.86 30.94 23.25
C GLY A 15 15.40 30.68 22.97
N ASN A 16 14.65 31.75 22.78
CA ASN A 16 13.22 31.72 22.52
C ASN A 16 13.01 31.36 21.03
N ASP A 17 13.31 30.12 20.67
CA ASP A 17 13.00 29.57 19.35
C ASP A 17 11.49 29.38 19.26
N LYS A 18 10.79 30.45 18.87
CA LYS A 18 9.40 30.41 18.43
C LYS A 18 9.32 29.67 17.08
N ARG A 19 9.60 28.36 17.09
CA ARG A 19 9.12 27.46 16.04
C ARG A 19 7.62 27.32 16.29
N GLY A 20 6.83 28.15 15.61
CA GLY A 20 5.38 27.95 15.50
C GLY A 20 5.10 26.52 15.00
N PRO A 21 3.89 25.98 15.24
CA PRO A 21 3.57 24.62 14.84
C PRO A 21 3.93 24.47 13.36
N SER A 22 4.96 23.67 13.08
CA SER A 22 5.28 23.28 11.73
C SER A 22 3.99 22.68 11.18
N ASN A 23 3.47 23.23 10.10
CA ASN A 23 2.39 22.63 9.32
C ASN A 23 2.86 21.23 8.92
N LEU A 24 2.58 20.22 9.75
CA LEU A 24 2.93 18.81 9.56
C LEU A 24 1.98 18.18 8.54
N HIS A 25 1.67 18.90 7.47
CA HIS A 25 0.96 18.30 6.37
C HIS A 25 1.99 17.53 5.54
N PRO A 26 1.83 16.20 5.38
CA PRO A 26 2.64 15.49 4.40
C PRO A 26 2.45 16.16 3.04
N PRO A 27 3.50 16.21 2.20
CA PRO A 27 3.38 16.79 0.87
C PRO A 27 2.27 16.06 0.10
N PRO A 28 1.46 16.78 -0.70
CA PRO A 28 0.45 16.14 -1.52
C PRO A 28 1.13 15.18 -2.49
N ILE A 29 0.69 13.92 -2.50
CA ILE A 29 1.13 12.91 -3.45
C ILE A 29 0.23 13.03 -4.68
N ALA A 30 0.82 13.36 -5.83
CA ALA A 30 0.13 13.36 -7.11
C ALA A 30 0.68 12.22 -7.96
N LEU A 31 -0.20 11.37 -8.47
CA LEU A 31 0.18 10.33 -9.41
C LEU A 31 0.33 10.94 -10.82
N PRO A 32 1.35 10.54 -11.61
CA PRO A 32 1.45 10.93 -13.01
C PRO A 32 0.18 10.54 -13.78
N SER A 33 -0.12 11.26 -14.86
CA SER A 33 -1.19 10.84 -15.77
C SER A 33 -0.96 9.42 -16.26
N ALA A 34 0.26 9.08 -16.66
CA ALA A 34 0.62 7.73 -17.11
C ALA A 34 0.67 6.65 -16.00
N PHE A 35 0.21 6.92 -14.77
CA PHE A 35 0.20 5.91 -13.72
C PHE A 35 -0.89 4.86 -14.00
N PRO A 36 -0.57 3.55 -13.95
CA PRO A 36 -1.52 2.49 -14.26
C PRO A 36 -2.66 2.45 -13.25
N ASN A 37 -3.81 1.94 -13.69
CA ASN A 37 -4.80 1.44 -12.75
C ASN A 37 -4.25 0.14 -12.14
N LEU A 38 -4.21 0.07 -10.82
CA LEU A 38 -3.69 -1.08 -10.09
C LEU A 38 -4.84 -1.93 -9.55
N VAL A 39 -4.71 -3.24 -9.71
CA VAL A 39 -5.57 -4.25 -9.10
C VAL A 39 -4.77 -5.09 -8.11
N SER A 40 -5.43 -5.54 -7.04
CA SER A 40 -4.87 -6.53 -6.13
C SER A 40 -4.89 -7.89 -6.79
N GLY A 41 -3.76 -8.60 -6.78
CA GLY A 41 -3.67 -10.01 -7.18
C GLY A 41 -4.45 -10.95 -6.28
N ILE A 42 -4.84 -10.49 -5.09
CA ILE A 42 -5.69 -11.23 -4.15
C ILE A 42 -7.11 -10.65 -4.21
N PRO A 43 -8.11 -11.41 -4.71
CA PRO A 43 -9.49 -10.92 -4.82
C PRO A 43 -10.11 -10.57 -3.47
N ASP A 44 -9.89 -11.43 -2.47
CA ASP A 44 -10.40 -11.25 -1.11
C ASP A 44 -9.23 -10.91 -0.19
N MET A 45 -9.21 -9.65 0.28
CA MET A 45 -8.13 -9.18 1.14
C MET A 45 -7.97 -10.07 2.38
N PRO A 46 -6.76 -10.58 2.66
CA PRO A 46 -6.52 -11.37 3.86
C PRO A 46 -6.82 -10.57 5.13
N LYS A 47 -7.13 -11.29 6.21
CA LYS A 47 -7.26 -10.66 7.54
C LYS A 47 -5.92 -10.16 8.08
N PHE A 48 -4.84 -10.87 7.73
CA PHE A 48 -3.48 -10.53 8.11
C PHE A 48 -2.49 -11.06 7.07
N THR A 49 -1.39 -10.36 6.92
CA THR A 49 -0.19 -10.88 6.26
C THR A 49 1.00 -10.82 7.19
N ASN A 50 0.97 -9.99 8.24
CA ASN A 50 1.87 -10.02 9.38
C ASN A 50 1.11 -10.48 10.62
N TYR A 51 1.69 -11.39 11.41
CA TYR A 51 1.12 -11.83 12.68
C TYR A 51 2.21 -11.93 13.76
N ALA A 52 2.48 -10.81 14.43
CA ALA A 52 3.38 -10.71 15.57
C ALA A 52 2.61 -10.53 16.88
N VAL A 53 3.30 -10.66 18.02
CA VAL A 53 2.70 -10.67 19.38
C VAL A 53 1.80 -9.46 19.64
N ASP A 54 2.27 -8.27 19.28
CA ASP A 54 1.59 -7.00 19.57
C ASP A 54 1.11 -6.28 18.30
N PHE A 55 1.24 -6.93 17.14
CA PHE A 55 0.95 -6.31 15.85
C PHE A 55 0.48 -7.37 14.86
N VAL A 56 -0.79 -7.28 14.47
CA VAL A 56 -1.42 -8.16 13.48
C VAL A 56 -2.11 -7.26 12.47
N GLU A 57 -1.65 -7.28 11.23
CA GLU A 57 -2.19 -6.42 10.18
C GLU A 57 -1.90 -7.00 8.79
N THR A 58 -2.65 -6.52 7.80
CA THR A 58 -2.39 -6.75 6.39
C THR A 58 -1.48 -5.67 5.84
N LEU A 59 -0.23 -6.05 5.57
CA LEU A 59 0.83 -5.14 5.13
C LEU A 59 1.38 -5.47 3.74
N ASP A 60 1.13 -6.68 3.25
CA ASP A 60 1.73 -7.20 2.02
C ASP A 60 0.69 -7.30 0.92
N TYR A 61 1.03 -6.78 -0.25
CA TYR A 61 0.14 -6.71 -1.40
C TYR A 61 0.90 -7.11 -2.66
N VAL A 62 0.25 -7.90 -3.52
CA VAL A 62 0.69 -8.08 -4.90
C VAL A 62 -0.18 -7.18 -5.75
N LEU A 63 0.40 -6.11 -6.29
CA LEU A 63 -0.29 -5.16 -7.17
C LEU A 63 0.10 -5.43 -8.62
N ALA A 64 -0.89 -5.45 -9.50
CA ALA A 64 -0.70 -5.60 -10.93
C ALA A 64 -1.42 -4.49 -11.69
N SER A 65 -0.88 -4.08 -12.83
CA SER A 65 -1.57 -3.13 -13.71
C SER A 65 -2.68 -3.82 -14.46
N GLU A 66 -3.89 -3.26 -14.45
CA GLU A 66 -4.99 -3.72 -15.30
C GLU A 66 -5.02 -2.95 -16.63
N PRO A 67 -5.54 -3.54 -17.71
CA PRO A 67 -5.78 -2.79 -18.93
C PRO A 67 -6.70 -1.60 -18.69
N SER A 68 -6.43 -0.48 -19.35
CA SER A 68 -7.24 0.74 -19.24
C SER A 68 -7.55 1.31 -20.63
N SER A 69 -8.80 1.75 -20.84
CA SER A 69 -9.19 2.42 -22.09
C SER A 69 -8.67 3.87 -22.05
N SER A 70 -8.19 4.37 -23.19
CA SER A 70 -7.81 5.78 -23.39
C SER A 70 -8.99 6.76 -23.25
N SER A 71 -10.21 6.25 -23.13
CA SER A 71 -11.48 6.99 -23.02
C SER A 71 -12.06 7.03 -21.59
N GLY A 72 -11.42 6.40 -20.60
CA GLY A 72 -11.89 6.39 -19.21
C GLY A 72 -11.61 7.69 -18.45
N PRO A 73 -12.35 8.01 -17.37
CA PRO A 73 -12.15 9.22 -16.56
C PRO A 73 -10.88 9.17 -15.67
N GLY A 74 -9.96 8.26 -15.94
CA GLY A 74 -8.75 8.03 -15.16
C GLY A 74 -7.58 8.91 -15.60
N PRO A 75 -6.53 9.02 -14.77
CA PRO A 75 -5.35 9.81 -15.09
C PRO A 75 -4.60 9.29 -16.33
N SER A 76 -4.76 8.02 -16.70
CA SER A 76 -4.09 7.37 -17.84
C SER A 76 -4.62 7.89 -19.18
N SER A 77 -4.08 9.03 -19.60
CA SER A 77 -4.28 9.60 -20.94
C SER A 77 -3.72 8.71 -22.07
N ASN A 78 -2.93 7.69 -21.72
CA ASN A 78 -2.31 6.75 -22.63
C ASN A 78 -2.75 5.34 -22.22
N GLY A 79 -4.01 5.00 -22.48
CA GLY A 79 -4.63 3.74 -22.04
C GLY A 79 -3.71 2.53 -22.20
N GLU A 80 -3.60 1.74 -21.12
CA GLU A 80 -2.77 0.54 -21.12
C GLU A 80 -3.51 -0.58 -21.83
N ARG A 81 -3.07 -0.92 -23.04
CA ARG A 81 -3.68 -2.00 -23.82
C ARG A 81 -3.54 -3.37 -23.17
N TYR A 82 -2.44 -3.59 -22.44
CA TYR A 82 -2.11 -4.87 -21.82
C TYR A 82 -2.03 -4.73 -20.32
N GLY A 83 -2.50 -5.74 -19.60
CA GLY A 83 -2.41 -5.80 -18.16
C GLY A 83 -2.75 -7.20 -17.65
N PHE A 84 -2.99 -7.29 -16.35
CA PHE A 84 -3.31 -8.53 -15.68
C PHE A 84 -4.69 -8.49 -15.05
N ALA A 85 -5.33 -9.66 -14.96
CA ALA A 85 -6.46 -9.88 -14.07
C ALA A 85 -6.08 -10.95 -13.02
N PRO A 86 -6.54 -10.82 -11.76
CA PRO A 86 -6.42 -11.87 -10.77
C PRO A 86 -7.27 -13.10 -11.16
N ARG A 87 -6.66 -14.28 -11.16
CA ARG A 87 -7.34 -15.54 -11.51
C ARG A 87 -7.63 -16.39 -10.27
N ALA A 88 -6.64 -16.56 -9.41
CA ALA A 88 -6.75 -17.36 -8.20
C ALA A 88 -5.71 -16.91 -7.16
N ALA A 89 -5.93 -17.28 -5.90
CA ALA A 89 -4.99 -17.04 -4.82
C ALA A 89 -4.81 -18.32 -3.99
N ALA A 90 -3.61 -18.53 -3.44
CA ALA A 90 -3.39 -19.59 -2.47
C ALA A 90 -4.20 -19.27 -1.19
N PRO A 91 -4.72 -20.30 -0.49
CA PRO A 91 -5.44 -20.08 0.76
C PRO A 91 -4.50 -19.50 1.83
N MET A 92 -5.01 -18.52 2.57
CA MET A 92 -4.33 -17.95 3.72
C MET A 92 -4.63 -18.80 4.97
N PRO A 93 -3.68 -18.92 5.92
CA PRO A 93 -3.93 -19.60 7.18
C PRO A 93 -5.02 -18.88 7.97
N SER A 94 -5.81 -19.64 8.72
CA SER A 94 -6.82 -19.04 9.59
C SER A 94 -6.17 -18.39 10.81
N GLU A 95 -6.88 -17.44 11.42
CA GLU A 95 -6.41 -16.82 12.67
C GLU A 95 -6.29 -17.87 13.78
N GLU A 96 -7.21 -18.84 13.83
CA GLU A 96 -7.19 -19.95 14.79
C GLU A 96 -6.00 -20.91 14.58
N GLU A 97 -5.50 -21.03 13.34
CA GLU A 97 -4.29 -21.80 13.04
C GLU A 97 -3.04 -21.13 13.60
N VAL A 98 -2.91 -19.82 13.40
CA VAL A 98 -1.71 -19.07 13.80
C VAL A 98 -1.71 -18.78 15.30
N LYS A 99 -2.87 -18.41 15.87
CA LYS A 99 -3.02 -18.05 17.29
C LYS A 99 -2.68 -19.19 18.25
N ARG A 100 -2.77 -20.45 17.80
CA ARG A 100 -2.31 -21.63 18.56
C ARG A 100 -0.83 -21.56 18.95
N TYR A 101 -0.03 -20.81 18.20
CA TYR A 101 1.40 -20.61 18.43
C TYR A 101 1.73 -19.25 19.06
N VAL A 102 0.73 -18.51 19.53
CA VAL A 102 0.82 -17.12 20.04
C VAL A 102 1.13 -16.10 18.94
N ALA A 103 2.21 -16.29 18.19
CA ALA A 103 2.62 -15.42 17.09
C ALA A 103 3.47 -16.18 16.06
N MET A 104 3.85 -15.48 14.99
CA MET A 104 4.88 -15.89 14.05
C MET A 104 6.13 -15.00 14.23
N PRO A 105 7.34 -15.47 13.86
CA PRO A 105 7.66 -16.84 13.44
C PRO A 105 7.52 -17.87 14.57
N ASN A 106 7.42 -19.14 14.21
CA ASN A 106 7.39 -20.30 15.12
C ASN A 106 7.98 -21.55 14.44
N GLU A 107 7.89 -22.71 15.07
CA GLU A 107 8.50 -23.96 14.57
C GLU A 107 7.91 -24.46 13.22
N PHE A 108 6.73 -23.98 12.83
CA PHE A 108 6.07 -24.32 11.56
C PHE A 108 6.08 -23.16 10.55
N MET A 109 6.11 -21.91 11.04
CA MET A 109 6.10 -20.69 10.22
C MET A 109 7.43 -19.94 10.37
N PRO A 110 8.32 -19.97 9.38
CA PRO A 110 9.68 -19.45 9.52
C PRO A 110 9.81 -17.92 9.46
N SER A 111 8.71 -17.20 9.20
CA SER A 111 8.65 -15.73 9.16
C SER A 111 7.42 -15.24 9.93
N ASP A 112 7.47 -14.00 10.44
CA ASP A 112 6.31 -13.26 10.98
C ASP A 112 5.32 -12.80 9.90
N HIS A 113 5.69 -12.91 8.63
CA HIS A 113 4.83 -12.67 7.48
C HIS A 113 4.37 -13.96 6.80
N VAL A 114 3.14 -13.97 6.30
CA VAL A 114 2.58 -15.02 5.44
C VAL A 114 2.83 -14.67 3.99
N SER A 115 3.37 -15.61 3.22
CA SER A 115 3.55 -15.47 1.79
C SER A 115 2.21 -15.25 1.08
N VAL A 116 2.08 -14.13 0.36
CA VAL A 116 0.97 -13.87 -0.53
C VAL A 116 1.26 -14.47 -1.91
N VAL A 117 0.37 -15.34 -2.40
CA VAL A 117 0.56 -16.05 -3.66
C VAL A 117 -0.72 -15.97 -4.50
N CYS A 118 -0.60 -15.55 -5.75
CA CYS A 118 -1.71 -15.46 -6.69
C CYS A 118 -1.31 -15.87 -8.11
N ASP A 119 -2.29 -16.39 -8.85
CA ASP A 119 -2.23 -16.56 -10.29
C ASP A 119 -2.79 -15.31 -10.97
N LEU A 120 -2.03 -14.77 -11.92
CA LEU A 120 -2.45 -13.67 -12.77
C LEU A 120 -2.62 -14.16 -14.20
N GLU A 121 -3.63 -13.64 -14.89
CA GLU A 121 -3.85 -13.88 -16.31
C GLU A 121 -3.61 -12.60 -17.13
N TRP A 122 -3.00 -12.74 -18.30
CA TRP A 122 -2.85 -11.64 -19.24
C TRP A 122 -4.20 -11.22 -19.80
N ARG A 123 -4.45 -9.91 -19.86
CA ARG A 123 -5.63 -9.29 -20.44
C ARG A 123 -5.23 -8.26 -21.49
N VAL A 124 -6.07 -8.15 -22.51
CA VAL A 124 -5.94 -7.16 -23.59
C VAL A 124 -7.23 -6.36 -23.64
N ASN A 125 -7.10 -5.04 -23.72
CA ASN A 125 -8.21 -4.17 -24.02
C ASN A 125 -8.34 -3.97 -25.54
N ASP A 126 -9.37 -4.59 -26.14
CA ASP A 126 -9.59 -4.59 -27.58
C ASP A 126 -10.41 -3.39 -28.08
N ASP A 127 -10.79 -2.46 -27.19
CA ASP A 127 -11.46 -1.20 -27.56
C ASP A 127 -10.65 -0.41 -28.62
N ASP A 128 -9.34 -0.59 -28.69
CA ASP A 128 -8.45 0.06 -29.65
C ASP A 128 -8.35 -0.67 -31.02
N ALA A 129 -8.84 -1.91 -31.13
CA ALA A 129 -8.82 -2.69 -32.38
C ALA A 129 -10.03 -2.39 -33.28
N THR A 130 -11.17 -2.03 -32.69
CA THR A 130 -12.45 -1.85 -33.41
C THR A 130 -12.55 -0.50 -34.14
N SER A 131 -11.66 0.44 -33.86
CA SER A 131 -11.65 1.79 -34.46
C SER A 131 -10.99 1.87 -35.85
N LYS A 132 -10.49 0.76 -36.40
CA LYS A 132 -9.78 0.74 -37.71
C LYS A 132 -10.51 0.11 -38.88
N GLU A 133 -11.72 -0.47 -38.72
CA GLU A 133 -12.40 -1.19 -39.81
C GLU A 133 -13.59 -0.46 -40.48
N THR A 134 -13.85 0.81 -40.17
CA THR A 134 -14.93 1.58 -40.81
C THR A 134 -14.41 2.79 -41.59
N ASN A 135 -13.61 2.55 -42.63
CA ASN A 135 -13.40 3.51 -43.72
C ASN A 135 -12.81 2.77 -44.95
N GLY A 136 -13.66 2.16 -45.77
CA GLY A 136 -13.21 1.55 -47.01
C GLY A 136 -14.21 0.66 -47.72
N THR A 137 -15.29 1.23 -48.24
CA THR A 137 -15.87 0.75 -49.51
C THR A 137 -16.67 1.89 -50.13
N GLU A 138 -16.08 2.48 -51.18
CA GLU A 138 -16.78 3.19 -52.25
C GLU A 138 -17.58 2.22 -53.12
#